data_AF-A0A661FMH3-F1
#
_entry.id   AF-A0A661FMH3-F1
#
_cell.length_a   1.000
_cell.length_b   1.000
_cell.length_c   1.000
_cell.angle_alpha   90.00
_cell.angle_beta   90.00
_cell.angle_gamma   90.00
#
_symmetry.space_group_name_H-M   'P 1'
#
loop_
_entity.id
_entity.type
_entity.pdbx_description
1 polymer ?
#
loop_
_entity_poly.entity_id
_entity_poly.type
_entity_poly.pdbx_seq_one_letter_code
_entity_poly.pdbx_strand_id
1 'polypeptide(L)'
;MLLSNKLSRLLKEPLVQFLVIGACIYGAYALFGEAQEDFRDTTIRVDSNRINAMISQWEKRWNRLPTRAEIDGLIQAYIREDVLYRQAVAMGLNEDDPITRRRMAQKLEFLTSDLSQMQQPQAGELEQFFAENTESYRGLDTISFIHVFIDPDKRWDVTLGAAAEILAQLQAAGEPDA
;
A
#
# COMPACT_ATOMS: atom_id res chain seq x y z
N MET A 1 17.54 30.01 -62.74
CA MET A 1 18.58 29.20 -62.07
C MET A 1 19.12 29.86 -60.78
N LEU A 2 18.26 30.52 -59.96
CA LEU A 2 18.68 31.27 -58.76
C LEU A 2 18.06 30.75 -57.44
N LEU A 3 17.16 29.76 -57.49
CA LEU A 3 16.51 29.22 -56.28
C LEU A 3 17.36 28.16 -55.56
N SER A 4 18.23 27.42 -56.27
CA SER A 4 18.96 26.28 -55.70
C SER A 4 20.04 26.70 -54.68
N ASN A 5 20.73 27.82 -54.92
CA ASN A 5 21.79 28.31 -54.02
C ASN A 5 21.27 28.97 -52.73
N LYS A 6 20.03 29.46 -52.72
CA LYS A 6 19.42 29.97 -51.47
C LYS A 6 19.00 28.83 -50.56
N LEU A 7 18.49 27.74 -51.14
CA LEU A 7 18.04 26.56 -50.41
C LEU A 7 19.20 25.86 -49.69
N SER A 8 20.36 25.72 -50.33
CA SER A 8 21.56 25.13 -49.72
C SER A 8 22.19 26.01 -48.64
N ARG A 9 21.94 27.32 -48.67
CA ARG A 9 22.40 28.28 -47.64
C ARG A 9 21.48 28.26 -46.41
N LEU A 10 20.17 28.18 -46.64
CA LEU A 10 19.15 28.00 -45.59
C LEU A 10 19.37 26.70 -44.81
N LEU A 11 19.73 25.60 -45.48
CA LEU A 11 20.05 24.30 -44.85
C LEU A 11 21.31 24.31 -43.96
N LYS A 12 22.17 25.33 -44.09
CA LYS A 12 23.38 25.49 -43.25
C LYS A 12 23.15 26.40 -42.05
N GLU A 13 21.98 27.01 -41.91
CA GLU A 13 21.67 27.81 -40.74
C GLU A 13 21.29 26.90 -39.56
N PRO A 14 21.92 27.08 -38.37
CA PRO A 14 21.64 26.23 -37.21
C PRO A 14 20.17 26.30 -36.77
N LEU A 15 19.47 27.40 -37.06
CA LEU A 15 18.05 27.58 -36.75
C LEU A 15 17.15 26.69 -37.62
N VAL A 16 17.49 26.54 -38.92
CA VAL A 16 16.75 25.65 -39.83
C VAL A 16 16.98 24.19 -39.48
N GLN A 17 18.21 23.82 -39.09
CA GLN A 17 18.50 22.47 -38.62
C GLN A 17 17.75 22.14 -37.33
N PHE A 18 17.72 23.06 -36.38
CA PHE A 18 16.93 22.90 -35.15
C PHE A 18 15.44 22.74 -35.45
N LEU A 19 14.90 23.53 -36.38
CA LEU A 19 13.49 23.45 -36.80
C LEU A 19 13.18 22.11 -37.48
N VAL A 20 14.06 21.62 -38.35
CA VAL A 20 13.88 20.31 -39.00
C VAL A 20 13.98 19.17 -37.99
N ILE A 21 14.97 19.20 -37.09
CA ILE A 21 15.10 18.18 -36.03
C ILE A 21 13.88 18.22 -35.11
N GLY A 22 13.44 19.40 -34.69
CA GLY A 22 12.22 19.57 -33.89
C GLY A 22 10.97 19.05 -34.60
N ALA A 23 10.83 19.34 -35.90
CA ALA A 23 9.73 18.82 -36.72
C ALA A 23 9.79 17.29 -36.88
N CYS A 24 10.98 16.72 -37.03
CA CYS A 24 11.17 15.27 -37.07
C CYS A 24 10.82 14.61 -35.73
N ILE A 25 11.27 15.19 -34.61
CA ILE A 25 10.94 14.69 -33.26
C ILE A 25 9.44 14.81 -33.01
N TYR A 26 8.82 15.96 -33.32
CA TYR A 26 7.39 16.16 -33.14
C TYR A 26 6.56 15.26 -34.07
N GLY A 27 7.00 15.05 -35.32
CA GLY A 27 6.36 14.13 -36.26
C GLY A 27 6.47 12.68 -35.81
N ALA A 28 7.63 12.26 -35.31
CA ALA A 28 7.80 10.93 -34.73
C ALA A 28 6.94 10.78 -33.46
N TYR A 29 6.88 11.80 -32.61
CA TYR A 29 5.99 11.81 -31.45
C TYR A 29 4.50 11.76 -31.84
N ALA A 30 4.10 12.42 -32.93
CA ALA A 30 2.72 12.35 -33.42
C ALA A 30 2.35 10.97 -33.99
N LEU A 31 3.32 10.21 -34.53
CA LEU A 31 3.10 8.89 -35.12
C LEU A 31 3.27 7.74 -34.11
N PHE A 32 4.17 7.90 -33.15
CA PHE A 32 4.58 6.83 -32.21
C PHE A 32 4.37 7.20 -30.74
N GLY A 33 4.15 8.46 -30.42
CA GLY A 33 3.83 8.88 -29.06
C GLY A 33 2.47 8.34 -28.66
N GLU A 34 2.38 7.79 -27.45
CA GLU A 34 1.08 7.53 -26.85
C GLU A 34 0.36 8.86 -26.72
N ALA A 35 -0.87 8.92 -27.23
CA ALA A 35 -1.71 10.10 -27.06
C ALA A 35 -1.75 10.41 -25.57
N GLN A 36 -1.30 11.62 -25.20
CA GLN A 36 -1.59 12.19 -23.89
C GLN A 36 -3.07 11.96 -23.65
N GLU A 37 -3.44 11.32 -22.53
CA GLU A 37 -4.83 10.91 -22.27
C GLU A 37 -5.76 12.10 -22.45
N ASP A 38 -6.30 12.23 -23.66
CA ASP A 38 -7.29 13.23 -23.97
C ASP A 38 -8.55 12.67 -23.35
N PHE A 39 -8.96 13.23 -22.21
CA PHE A 39 -10.19 12.84 -21.54
C PHE A 39 -11.45 13.05 -22.43
N ARG A 40 -11.29 13.57 -23.65
CA ARG A 40 -12.30 13.61 -24.72
C ARG A 40 -12.38 12.33 -25.56
N ASP A 41 -11.37 11.45 -25.54
CA ASP A 41 -11.46 10.12 -26.13
C ASP A 41 -12.38 9.25 -25.27
N THR A 42 -13.53 8.90 -25.83
CA THR A 42 -14.57 8.09 -25.19
C THR A 42 -14.30 6.59 -25.30
N THR A 43 -13.17 6.20 -25.88
CA THR A 43 -12.79 4.80 -26.07
C THR A 43 -12.08 4.25 -24.83
N ILE A 44 -12.70 3.30 -24.15
CA ILE A 44 -12.07 2.58 -23.03
C ILE A 44 -11.39 1.33 -23.58
N ARG A 45 -10.07 1.34 -23.65
CA ARG A 45 -9.29 0.19 -24.12
C ARG A 45 -9.03 -0.78 -22.97
N VAL A 46 -9.67 -1.94 -23.03
CA VAL A 46 -9.37 -3.07 -22.12
C VAL A 46 -8.54 -4.09 -22.90
N ASP A 47 -7.22 -4.03 -22.73
CA ASP A 47 -6.30 -4.94 -23.42
C ASP A 47 -6.03 -6.23 -22.63
N SER A 48 -5.37 -7.19 -23.28
CA SER A 48 -5.07 -8.49 -22.69
C SER A 48 -4.15 -8.39 -21.46
N ASN A 49 -3.27 -7.39 -21.39
CA ASN A 49 -2.41 -7.18 -20.23
C ASN A 49 -3.24 -6.79 -19.00
N ARG A 50 -4.21 -5.89 -19.19
CA ARG A 50 -5.15 -5.49 -18.15
C ARG A 50 -5.98 -6.68 -17.66
N ILE A 51 -6.52 -7.49 -18.57
CA ILE A 51 -7.29 -8.69 -18.22
C ILE A 51 -6.43 -9.69 -17.43
N ASN A 52 -5.20 -9.94 -17.88
CA ASN A 52 -4.28 -10.84 -17.18
C ASN A 52 -3.96 -10.32 -15.76
N ALA A 53 -3.76 -9.02 -15.58
CA ALA A 53 -3.56 -8.43 -14.26
C ALA A 53 -4.78 -8.61 -13.35
N MET A 54 -6.01 -8.48 -13.87
CA MET A 54 -7.24 -8.75 -13.13
C MET A 54 -7.33 -10.21 -12.69
N ILE A 55 -6.98 -11.14 -13.58
CA ILE A 55 -6.94 -12.59 -13.29
C ILE A 55 -5.91 -12.88 -12.20
N SER A 56 -4.69 -12.35 -12.31
CA SER A 56 -3.64 -12.55 -11.29
C SER A 56 -4.02 -11.98 -9.92
N GLN A 57 -4.70 -10.82 -9.89
CA GLN A 57 -5.20 -10.26 -8.63
C GLN A 57 -6.32 -11.12 -8.02
N TRP A 58 -7.21 -11.66 -8.87
CA TRP A 58 -8.26 -12.56 -8.43
C TRP A 58 -7.68 -13.83 -7.81
N GLU A 59 -6.72 -14.46 -8.49
CA GLU A 59 -6.05 -15.66 -8.04
C GLU A 59 -5.34 -15.45 -6.70
N LYS A 60 -4.61 -14.32 -6.54
CA LYS A 60 -3.98 -13.98 -5.24
C LYS A 60 -4.98 -13.82 -4.10
N ARG A 61 -6.20 -13.35 -4.39
CA ARG A 61 -7.23 -13.10 -3.38
C ARG A 61 -8.04 -14.34 -3.01
N TRP A 62 -8.37 -15.16 -4.00
CA TRP A 62 -9.31 -16.28 -3.87
C TRP A 62 -8.66 -17.66 -4.00
N ASN A 63 -7.36 -17.70 -4.29
CA ASN A 63 -6.57 -18.91 -4.50
C ASN A 63 -7.16 -19.85 -5.57
N ARG A 64 -7.80 -19.28 -6.59
CA ARG A 64 -8.38 -19.98 -7.74
C ARG A 64 -8.47 -19.08 -8.96
N LEU A 65 -8.65 -19.66 -10.14
CA LEU A 65 -8.94 -18.91 -11.36
C LEU A 65 -10.41 -18.40 -11.39
N PRO A 66 -10.66 -17.23 -11.99
CA PRO A 66 -12.01 -16.72 -12.21
C PRO A 66 -12.72 -17.48 -13.34
N THR A 67 -14.04 -17.60 -13.23
CA THR A 67 -14.91 -18.10 -14.30
C THR A 67 -15.12 -17.03 -15.38
N ARG A 68 -15.64 -17.41 -16.55
CA ARG A 68 -15.92 -16.44 -17.64
C ARG A 68 -16.87 -15.32 -17.20
N ALA A 69 -17.95 -15.66 -16.49
CA ALA A 69 -18.89 -14.67 -15.98
C ALA A 69 -18.25 -13.71 -14.95
N GLU A 70 -17.32 -14.21 -14.14
CA GLU A 70 -16.57 -13.38 -13.20
C GLU A 70 -15.58 -12.47 -13.92
N ILE A 71 -14.92 -12.95 -14.97
CA ILE A 71 -14.05 -12.12 -15.83
C ILE A 71 -14.86 -10.99 -16.47
N ASP A 72 -16.03 -11.30 -17.03
CA ASP A 72 -16.92 -10.28 -17.61
C ASP A 72 -17.34 -9.27 -16.54
N GLY A 73 -17.66 -9.72 -15.33
CA GLY A 73 -17.96 -8.85 -14.18
C GLY A 73 -16.79 -7.92 -13.81
N LEU A 74 -15.55 -8.43 -13.80
CA LEU A 74 -14.35 -7.63 -13.54
C LEU A 74 -14.13 -6.56 -14.62
N ILE A 75 -14.34 -6.93 -15.88
CA ILE A 75 -14.24 -6.00 -17.02
C ILE A 75 -15.30 -4.90 -16.90
N GLN A 76 -16.56 -5.26 -16.60
CA GLN A 76 -17.64 -4.29 -16.44
C GLN A 76 -17.42 -3.34 -15.25
N ALA A 77 -16.90 -3.87 -14.13
CA ALA A 77 -16.55 -3.05 -12.97
C ALA A 77 -15.44 -2.04 -13.31
N TYR A 78 -14.40 -2.49 -14.03
CA TYR A 78 -13.31 -1.62 -14.46
C TYR A 78 -13.78 -0.54 -15.43
N ILE A 79 -14.60 -0.89 -16.44
CA ILE A 79 -15.16 0.10 -17.38
C ILE A 79 -15.95 1.16 -16.61
N ARG A 80 -16.79 0.75 -15.66
CA ARG A 80 -17.57 1.67 -14.83
C ARG A 80 -16.67 2.59 -14.00
N GLU A 81 -15.64 2.03 -13.37
CA GLU A 81 -14.66 2.79 -12.58
C GLU A 81 -13.96 3.83 -13.46
N ASP A 82 -13.48 3.44 -14.64
CA ASP A 82 -12.79 4.34 -15.57
C ASP A 82 -13.68 5.48 -16.04
N VAL A 83 -14.94 5.19 -16.41
CA VAL A 83 -15.93 6.23 -16.76
C VAL A 83 -16.12 7.22 -15.61
N LEU A 84 -16.32 6.72 -14.39
CA LEU A 84 -16.53 7.57 -13.22
C LEU A 84 -15.29 8.39 -12.89
N TYR A 85 -14.10 7.81 -13.00
CA TYR A 85 -12.84 8.49 -12.77
C TYR A 85 -12.63 9.63 -13.76
N ARG A 86 -12.82 9.38 -15.07
CA ARG A 86 -12.73 10.42 -16.10
C ARG A 86 -13.71 11.56 -15.86
N GLN A 87 -14.95 11.23 -15.49
CA GLN A 87 -15.95 12.25 -15.12
C GLN A 87 -15.55 13.03 -13.87
N ALA A 88 -15.01 12.34 -12.85
CA ALA A 88 -14.55 12.98 -11.63
C ALA A 88 -13.45 14.01 -11.91
N VAL A 89 -12.47 13.65 -12.74
CA VAL A 89 -11.40 14.54 -13.19
C VAL A 89 -11.94 15.69 -14.05
N ALA A 90 -12.86 15.41 -14.98
CA ALA A 90 -13.48 16.46 -15.80
C ALA A 90 -14.27 17.50 -14.97
N MET A 91 -14.77 17.10 -13.80
CA MET A 91 -15.43 17.98 -12.83
C MET A 91 -14.45 18.61 -11.82
N GLY A 92 -13.14 18.34 -11.91
CA GLY A 92 -12.12 18.86 -10.99
C GLY A 92 -12.19 18.27 -9.58
N LEU A 93 -12.86 17.14 -9.37
CA LEU A 93 -13.00 16.51 -8.03
C LEU A 93 -11.68 15.96 -7.46
N ASN A 94 -10.64 15.88 -8.27
CA ASN A 94 -9.29 15.50 -7.87
C ASN A 94 -8.44 16.69 -7.39
N GLU A 95 -8.90 17.92 -7.60
CA GLU A 95 -8.17 19.14 -7.22
C GLU A 95 -8.50 19.55 -5.79
N ASP A 96 -7.48 19.95 -5.02
CA ASP A 96 -7.58 20.49 -3.66
C ASP A 96 -8.35 19.65 -2.61
N ASP A 97 -8.64 18.38 -2.89
CA ASP A 97 -9.22 17.46 -1.91
C ASP A 97 -8.16 16.96 -0.90
N PRO A 98 -8.31 17.27 0.41
CA PRO A 98 -7.36 16.83 1.42
C PRO A 98 -7.21 15.30 1.52
N ILE A 99 -8.26 14.53 1.19
CA ILE A 99 -8.22 13.07 1.26
C ILE A 99 -7.34 12.52 0.13
N THR A 100 -7.56 12.98 -1.10
CA THR A 100 -6.80 12.61 -2.29
C THR A 100 -5.33 12.97 -2.12
N ARG A 101 -5.03 14.18 -1.65
CA ARG A 101 -3.64 14.60 -1.37
C ARG A 101 -2.96 13.71 -0.33
N ARG A 102 -3.65 13.39 0.77
CA ARG A 102 -3.11 12.50 1.82
C ARG A 102 -2.88 11.09 1.29
N ARG A 103 -3.80 10.54 0.50
CA ARG A 103 -3.66 9.21 -0.11
C ARG A 103 -2.49 9.13 -1.07
N MET A 104 -2.26 10.16 -1.89
CA MET A 104 -1.11 10.21 -2.79
C MET A 104 0.22 10.26 -2.04
N ALA A 105 0.29 11.05 -0.96
CA ALA A 105 1.47 11.08 -0.08
C ALA A 105 1.75 9.69 0.52
N GLN A 106 0.73 9.04 1.11
CA GLN A 106 0.85 7.69 1.66
C GLN A 106 1.33 6.66 0.61
N LYS A 107 0.81 6.74 -0.62
CA LYS A 107 1.20 5.84 -1.70
C LYS A 107 2.66 6.04 -2.10
N LEU A 108 3.15 7.28 -2.11
CA LEU A 108 4.55 7.58 -2.39
C LEU A 108 5.47 7.11 -1.25
N GLU A 109 5.09 7.39 0.00
CA GLU A 109 5.81 6.92 1.19
C GLU A 109 6.02 5.41 1.15
N PHE A 110 4.97 4.64 0.85
CA PHE A 110 5.03 3.19 0.70
C PHE A 110 6.06 2.74 -0.38
N LEU A 111 6.06 3.37 -1.56
CA LEU A 111 7.01 3.04 -2.62
C LEU A 111 8.45 3.35 -2.21
N THR A 112 8.66 4.45 -1.47
CA THR A 112 9.99 4.83 -0.99
C THR A 112 10.48 3.97 0.17
N SER A 113 9.57 3.49 1.04
CA SER A 113 9.93 2.59 2.14
C SER A 113 10.40 1.24 1.64
N ASP A 114 9.76 0.68 0.60
CA ASP A 114 10.18 -0.59 0.00
C ASP A 114 11.60 -0.51 -0.60
N LEU A 115 11.97 0.64 -1.18
CA LEU A 115 13.33 0.87 -1.69
C LEU A 115 14.37 0.91 -0.56
N SER A 116 14.01 1.46 0.61
CA SER A 116 14.89 1.47 1.78
C SER A 116 15.03 0.10 2.46
N GLN A 117 14.07 -0.80 2.29
CA GLN A 117 14.10 -2.17 2.82
C GLN A 117 14.90 -3.16 1.95
N MET A 118 15.43 -2.73 0.79
CA MET A 118 16.26 -3.60 -0.06
C MET A 118 17.65 -3.90 0.52
N GLN A 119 18.06 -3.24 1.61
CA GLN A 119 19.28 -3.62 2.32
C GLN A 119 19.00 -4.88 3.14
N GLN A 120 19.23 -6.03 2.53
CA GLN A 120 19.18 -7.29 3.24
C GLN A 120 20.32 -7.32 4.27
N PRO A 121 20.03 -7.61 5.56
CA PRO A 121 21.07 -7.70 6.57
C PRO A 121 22.09 -8.77 6.18
N GLN A 122 23.35 -8.55 6.54
CA GLN A 122 24.41 -9.52 6.26
C GLN A 122 24.18 -10.80 7.07
N ALA A 123 24.74 -11.91 6.58
CA ALA A 123 24.69 -13.17 7.31
C ALA A 123 25.30 -13.01 8.72
N GLY A 124 24.55 -13.35 9.77
CA GLY A 124 24.97 -13.19 11.17
C GLY A 124 24.54 -11.86 11.83
N GLU A 125 24.11 -10.86 11.06
CA GLU A 125 23.73 -9.54 11.58
C GLU A 125 22.45 -9.61 12.42
N LEU A 126 21.48 -10.42 12.00
CA LEU A 126 20.22 -10.62 12.73
C LEU A 126 20.45 -11.40 14.03
N GLU A 127 21.31 -12.42 14.01
CA GLU A 127 21.66 -13.21 15.18
C GLU A 127 22.39 -12.35 16.22
N GLN A 128 23.31 -11.50 15.76
CA GLN A 128 24.02 -10.57 16.63
C GLN A 128 23.08 -9.51 17.21
N PHE A 129 22.22 -8.91 16.38
CA PHE A 129 21.22 -7.95 16.84
C PHE A 129 20.26 -8.56 17.87
N PHE A 130 19.81 -9.80 17.65
CA PHE A 130 18.97 -10.52 18.59
C PHE A 130 19.66 -10.78 19.94
N ALA A 131 20.93 -11.18 19.91
CA ALA A 131 21.73 -11.39 21.11
C ALA A 131 21.95 -10.08 21.90
N GLU A 132 22.13 -8.95 21.20
CA GLU A 132 22.32 -7.64 21.82
C GLU A 132 21.01 -7.04 22.38
N ASN A 133 19.84 -7.44 21.85
CA ASN A 133 18.53 -6.89 22.22
C ASN A 133 17.61 -7.89 22.93
N THR A 134 18.16 -8.94 23.53
CA THR A 134 17.38 -10.05 24.11
C THR A 134 16.36 -9.59 25.17
N GLU A 135 16.67 -8.54 25.95
CA GLU A 135 15.75 -7.97 26.94
C GLU A 135 14.50 -7.35 26.32
N SER A 136 14.59 -6.79 25.10
CA SER A 136 13.42 -6.23 24.38
C SER A 136 12.50 -7.31 23.79
N TYR A 137 12.97 -8.55 23.71
CA TYR A 137 12.22 -9.70 23.24
C TYR A 137 11.68 -10.60 24.36
N ARG A 138 11.94 -10.25 25.63
CA ARG A 138 11.27 -10.91 26.75
C ARG A 138 9.79 -10.52 26.76
N GLY A 139 8.92 -11.52 26.88
CA GLY A 139 7.53 -11.28 27.25
C GLY A 139 7.47 -10.60 28.61
N LEU A 140 6.42 -9.81 28.85
CA LEU A 140 6.21 -9.22 30.17
C LEU A 140 6.13 -10.31 31.24
N ASP A 141 6.80 -10.08 32.38
CA ASP A 141 6.68 -10.96 33.53
C ASP A 141 5.21 -11.13 33.88
N THR A 142 4.72 -12.37 33.76
CA THR A 142 3.32 -12.70 34.01
C THR A 142 3.23 -13.26 35.42
N ILE A 143 2.42 -12.65 36.28
CA ILE A 143 2.19 -13.12 37.64
C ILE A 143 0.80 -13.73 37.70
N SER A 144 0.73 -15.01 38.09
CA SER A 144 -0.52 -15.67 38.46
C SER A 144 -0.74 -15.48 39.96
N PHE A 145 -1.94 -15.04 40.35
CA PHE A 145 -2.31 -14.91 41.76
C PHE A 145 -3.75 -15.33 41.99
N ILE A 146 -4.03 -15.80 43.21
CA ILE A 146 -5.38 -16.13 43.65
C ILE A 146 -5.83 -15.07 44.66
N HIS A 147 -6.99 -14.47 44.42
CA HIS A 147 -7.60 -13.52 45.32
C HIS A 147 -8.85 -14.12 45.96
N VAL A 148 -8.85 -14.23 47.28
CA VAL A 148 -10.00 -14.65 48.07
C VAL A 148 -10.60 -13.41 48.73
N PHE A 149 -11.76 -13.00 48.25
CA PHE A 149 -12.48 -11.85 48.80
C PHE A 149 -13.41 -12.26 49.95
N ILE A 150 -13.41 -11.49 51.03
CA ILE A 150 -14.28 -11.69 52.19
C ILE A 150 -15.12 -10.44 52.39
N ASP A 151 -16.43 -10.59 52.28
CA ASP A 151 -17.42 -9.51 52.38
C ASP A 151 -17.62 -9.05 53.85
N PRO A 152 -17.21 -7.83 54.22
CA PRO A 152 -17.33 -7.32 55.58
C PRO A 152 -18.77 -6.97 55.96
N ASP A 153 -19.64 -6.64 55.00
CA ASP A 153 -21.02 -6.23 55.27
C ASP A 153 -21.87 -7.43 55.74
N LYS A 154 -21.45 -8.65 55.39
CA LYS A 154 -22.10 -9.89 55.84
C LYS A 154 -21.55 -10.43 57.17
N ARG A 155 -20.37 -10.00 57.63
CA ARG A 155 -19.65 -10.57 58.79
C ARG A 155 -18.87 -9.52 59.59
N TRP A 156 -19.51 -8.42 59.96
CA TRP A 156 -18.87 -7.22 60.53
C TRP A 156 -17.98 -7.43 61.78
N ASP A 157 -18.30 -8.38 62.67
CA ASP A 157 -17.58 -8.57 63.94
C ASP A 157 -16.52 -9.70 63.90
N VAL A 158 -16.50 -10.50 62.81
CA VAL A 158 -15.69 -11.73 62.71
C VAL A 158 -14.81 -11.77 61.46
N THR A 159 -14.85 -10.73 60.63
CA THR A 159 -14.24 -10.73 59.28
C THR A 159 -12.74 -10.94 59.33
N LEU A 160 -12.05 -10.24 60.25
CA LEU A 160 -10.60 -10.33 60.39
C LEU A 160 -10.15 -11.69 60.94
N GLY A 161 -10.90 -12.26 61.89
CA GLY A 161 -10.63 -13.60 62.42
C GLY A 161 -10.82 -14.68 61.36
N ALA A 162 -11.94 -14.62 60.62
CA ALA A 162 -12.21 -15.53 59.52
C ALA A 162 -11.17 -15.40 58.39
N ALA A 163 -10.71 -14.18 58.09
CA ALA A 163 -9.63 -13.95 57.12
C ALA A 163 -8.31 -14.58 57.56
N ALA A 164 -7.95 -14.45 58.84
CA ALA A 164 -6.74 -15.05 59.40
C ALA A 164 -6.79 -16.59 59.38
N GLU A 165 -7.95 -17.18 59.67
CA GLU A 165 -8.14 -18.64 59.59
C GLU A 165 -8.04 -19.15 58.15
N ILE A 166 -8.68 -18.47 57.20
CA ILE A 166 -8.60 -18.82 55.77
C ILE A 166 -7.16 -18.68 55.26
N LEU A 167 -6.44 -17.63 55.68
CA LEU A 167 -5.03 -17.45 55.34
C LEU A 167 -4.17 -18.59 55.88
N ALA A 168 -4.37 -18.99 57.14
CA ALA A 168 -3.62 -20.10 57.74
C ALA A 168 -3.90 -21.44 57.02
N GLN A 169 -5.15 -21.67 56.59
CA GLN A 169 -5.51 -22.85 55.80
C GLN A 169 -4.85 -22.84 54.42
N LEU A 170 -4.85 -21.71 53.72
CA LEU A 170 -4.21 -21.57 52.40
C LEU A 170 -2.69 -21.72 52.50
N GLN A 171 -2.05 -21.17 53.54
CA GLN A 171 -0.61 -21.34 53.78
C GLN A 171 -0.24 -22.80 54.11
N ALA A 172 -1.12 -23.52 54.82
CA ALA A 172 -0.92 -24.94 55.13
C ALA A 172 -1.18 -25.86 53.93
N ALA A 173 -2.08 -25.47 53.02
CA ALA A 173 -2.41 -26.22 51.80
C ALA A 173 -1.30 -26.15 50.73
N GLY A 174 -0.39 -25.16 50.81
CA GLY A 174 0.74 -25.02 49.89
C GLY A 174 0.41 -24.24 48.62
N GLU A 175 1.31 -24.29 47.64
CA GLU A 175 1.07 -23.65 46.34
C GLU A 175 -0.14 -24.31 45.65
N PRO A 176 -1.08 -23.53 45.09
CA PRO A 176 -2.16 -24.07 44.29
C PRO A 176 -1.60 -24.71 43.02
N ASP A 177 -2.16 -25.86 42.62
CA ASP A 177 -1.88 -26.43 41.29
C ASP A 177 -2.29 -25.40 40.22
N ALA A 178 -1.37 -25.14 39.28
CA ALA A 178 -1.50 -24.14 38.22
C ALA A 178 -2.53 -24.52 37.14
#